data_AF-A0A6A2X9U0-F1
#
_entry.id   AF-A0A6A2X9U0-F1
#
_cell.length_a   1.000
_cell.length_b   1.000
_cell.length_c   1.000
_cell.angle_alpha   90.00
_cell.angle_beta   90.00
_cell.angle_gamma   90.00
#
_symmetry.space_group_name_H-M   'P 1'
#
loop_
_entity.id
_entity.type
_entity.pdbx_description
1 polymer ?
#
loop_
_entity_poly.entity_id
_entity_poly.type
_entity_poly.pdbx_seq_one_letter_code
_entity_poly.pdbx_strand_id
1 'polypeptide(L)' 'MSRHPDVKWAERADITVVLPDSKNAKVNLEPEGVFTFSAIVGADNKHYELKLDLHDKVNVEVR' A
#
# COMPACT_ATOMS: atom_id res chain seq x y z
N MET A 1 -6.89 30.53 -9.33
CA MET A 1 -7.87 29.44 -9.46
C MET A 1 -7.22 28.17 -8.93
N SER A 2 -7.66 27.66 -7.77
CA SER A 2 -7.17 26.39 -7.24
C SER A 2 -7.83 25.23 -7.98
N ARG A 3 -7.03 24.39 -8.62
CA ARG A 3 -7.45 23.08 -9.13
C ARG A 3 -7.26 22.06 -8.01
N HIS A 4 -8.34 21.39 -7.62
CA HIS A 4 -8.30 20.31 -6.64
C HIS A 4 -8.31 18.97 -7.41
N PRO A 5 -7.44 18.02 -7.07
CA PRO A 5 -7.33 16.74 -7.76
C PRO A 5 -8.44 15.76 -7.37
N ASP A 6 -8.57 14.68 -8.14
CA ASP A 6 -9.45 13.56 -7.80
C ASP A 6 -8.99 12.89 -6.50
N VAL A 7 -9.83 12.98 -5.47
CA VAL A 7 -9.60 12.35 -4.17
C VAL A 7 -10.24 10.97 -4.17
N LYS A 8 -9.43 9.91 -4.13
CA LYS A 8 -9.88 8.56 -3.83
C LYS A 8 -9.57 8.26 -2.37
N TRP A 9 -10.61 8.25 -1.53
CA TRP A 9 -10.57 7.86 -0.13
C TRP A 9 -11.29 6.52 0.05
N ALA A 10 -10.69 5.60 0.80
CA ALA A 10 -11.36 4.39 1.26
C ALA A 10 -10.88 4.10 2.69
N GLU A 11 -11.81 4.16 3.63
CA GLU A 11 -11.67 3.54 4.95
C GLU A 11 -12.39 2.19 4.86
N ARG A 12 -11.61 1.13 4.70
CA ARG A 12 -12.09 -0.25 4.70
C ARG A 12 -11.22 -1.07 5.64
N ALA A 13 -11.77 -2.19 6.10
CA ALA A 13 -11.02 -3.15 6.90
C ALA A 13 -9.87 -3.81 6.11
N ASP A 14 -9.85 -3.67 4.78
CA ASP A 14 -8.88 -4.25 3.86
C ASP A 14 -8.18 -3.20 2.98
N ILE A 15 -6.86 -3.37 2.78
CA ILE A 15 -6.05 -2.58 1.86
C ILE A 15 -5.81 -3.40 0.60
N THR A 16 -6.25 -2.90 -0.56
CA THR A 16 -6.03 -3.57 -1.85
C THR A 16 -5.00 -2.81 -2.69
N VAL A 17 -3.89 -3.46 -3.04
CA VAL A 17 -2.89 -2.93 -3.97
C VAL A 17 -3.05 -3.63 -5.33
N VAL A 18 -3.41 -2.87 -6.36
CA VAL A 18 -3.54 -3.38 -7.73
C VAL A 18 -2.31 -2.97 -8.52
N LEU A 19 -1.46 -3.94 -8.85
CA LEU A 19 -0.23 -3.71 -9.60
C LEU A 19 -0.03 -4.84 -10.63
N PRO A 20 -0.31 -4.59 -11.93
CA PRO A 20 -0.18 -5.59 -12.98
C PRO A 20 1.29 -5.99 -13.19
N ASP A 21 1.53 -7.24 -13.60
CA ASP A 21 2.86 -7.80 -13.86
C ASP A 21 3.88 -7.61 -12.71
N SER A 22 3.38 -7.61 -11.47
CA SER A 22 4.21 -7.51 -10.28
C SER A 22 4.87 -8.84 -9.93
N LYS A 23 6.11 -8.75 -9.45
CA LYS A 23 6.95 -9.83 -8.97
C LYS A 23 7.57 -9.41 -7.64
N ASN A 24 7.89 -10.39 -6.80
CA ASN A 24 8.51 -10.18 -5.48
C ASN A 24 7.75 -9.18 -4.61
N ALA A 25 6.41 -9.26 -4.61
CA ALA A 25 5.58 -8.44 -3.74
C ALA A 25 5.91 -8.76 -2.27
N LYS A 26 6.26 -7.72 -1.51
CA LYS A 26 6.51 -7.77 -0.08
C LYS A 26 5.54 -6.83 0.60
N VAL A 27 4.87 -7.34 1.62
CA VAL A 27 3.95 -6.59 2.47
C VAL A 27 4.49 -6.66 3.89
N ASN A 28 4.60 -5.51 4.53
CA ASN A 28 4.87 -5.37 5.95
C ASN A 28 3.78 -4.50 6.56
N LEU A 29 3.22 -4.95 7.68
CA LEU A 29 2.29 -4.17 8.48
C LEU A 29 2.85 -4.16 9.89
N GLU A 30 3.04 -2.96 10.44
CA GLU A 30 3.52 -2.78 11.81
C GLU A 30 2.33 -2.51 12.74
N PRO A 31 2.36 -3.00 14.00
CA PRO A 31 1.30 -2.77 14.99
C PRO A 31 0.93 -1.29 15.16
N GLU A 32 1.87 -0.40 14.93
CA GLU A 32 1.76 1.06 15.01
C GLU A 32 0.90 1.65 13.89
N GLY A 33 0.40 0.83 12.96
CA GLY A 33 -0.40 1.29 11.83
C GLY A 33 0.45 1.63 10.60
N VAL A 34 1.70 1.20 10.54
CA VAL A 34 2.57 1.48 9.38
C VAL A 34 2.48 0.36 8.37
N PHE A 35 1.81 0.61 7.24
CA PHE A 35 1.75 -0.31 6.11
C PHE A 35 2.86 0.04 5.11
N THR A 36 3.69 -0.94 4.78
CA THR A 36 4.73 -0.82 3.77
C THR A 36 4.57 -1.94 2.73
N PHE A 37 4.55 -1.56 1.47
CA PHE A 37 4.49 -2.47 0.33
C PHE A 37 5.65 -2.18 -0.62
N SER A 38 6.28 -3.23 -1.14
CA SER A 38 7.21 -3.11 -2.25
C SER A 38 7.03 -4.22 -3.28
N ALA A 39 7.26 -3.91 -4.54
CA ALA A 39 7.20 -4.88 -5.64
C ALA A 39 8.04 -4.43 -6.82
N ILE A 40 8.37 -5.39 -7.69
CA ILE A 40 9.05 -5.17 -8.96
C ILE A 40 8.03 -5.39 -10.08
N VAL A 41 7.99 -4.52 -11.08
CA VAL A 41 6.96 -4.56 -12.15
C VAL A 41 7.59 -4.60 -13.52
N GLY A 42 7.01 -5.44 -14.39
CA GLY A 42 7.29 -5.47 -15.82
C GLY A 42 8.67 -6.03 -16.18
N ALA A 43 8.97 -6.01 -17.48
CA ALA A 43 10.24 -6.50 -18.02
C ALA A 43 11.45 -5.63 -17.62
N ASP A 44 11.20 -4.34 -17.38
CA ASP A 44 12.22 -3.35 -16.99
C ASP A 44 12.58 -3.41 -15.49
N ASN A 45 12.00 -4.36 -14.74
CA ASN A 45 12.18 -4.53 -13.30
C ASN A 45 12.01 -3.22 -12.51
N LYS A 46 10.96 -2.46 -12.81
CA LYS A 46 10.73 -1.18 -12.14
C LYS A 46 10.29 -1.41 -10.71
N HIS A 47 11.01 -0.82 -9.76
CA HIS A 47 10.70 -0.91 -8.35
C HIS A 47 9.57 0.07 -7.98
N TYR A 48 8.59 -0.44 -7.25
CA TYR A 48 7.51 0.32 -6.66
C TYR A 48 7.53 0.13 -5.15
N GLU A 49 7.42 1.24 -4.43
CA GLU A 49 7.32 1.26 -2.98
C GLU A 49 6.14 2.15 -2.58
N LEU A 50 5.39 1.69 -1.59
CA LEU A 50 4.26 2.40 -1.01
C LEU A 50 4.39 2.30 0.51
N LYS A 51 4.41 3.45 1.17
CA LYS A 51 4.28 3.55 2.61
C LYS A 51 3.00 4.31 2.93
N LEU A 52 2.19 3.76 3.82
CA LEU A 52 0.94 4.35 4.26
C LEU A 52 0.85 4.27 5.78
N ASP A 53 0.72 5.42 6.41
CA ASP A 53 0.50 5.54 7.85
C ASP A 53 -1.01 5.51 8.11
N LEU A 54 -1.48 4.47 8.79
CA LEU A 54 -2.88 4.27 9.16
C LEU A 54 -3.25 5.20 10.31
N HIS A 55 -4.56 5.51 10.40
CA HIS A 55 -5.06 6.46 11.39
C HIS A 55 -4.91 5.95 12.83
N ASP A 56 -5.00 4.63 13.03
CA ASP A 56 -4.87 3.99 14.33
C ASP A 56 -4.02 2.72 14.23
N LYS A 57 -3.64 2.20 15.39
CA LYS A 57 -2.92 0.93 15.55
C LYS A 57 -3.71 -0.21 14.95
N VAL A 58 -2.98 -1.18 14.42
CA VAL A 58 -3.55 -2.35 13.77
C VAL A 58 -3.09 -3.62 14.46
N ASN A 59 -3.96 -4.63 14.45
CA ASN A 59 -3.56 -5.96 14.89
C ASN A 59 -2.88 -6.69 13.74
N VAL A 60 -1.59 -6.98 13.90
CA VAL A 60 -0.78 -7.73 12.93
C VAL A 60 -0.84 -9.24 13.13
N GLU A 61 -1.53 -9.72 14.18
CA GLU A 61 -1.74 -11.15 14.37
C GLU A 61 -2.81 -11.67 13.40
N VAL A 62 -2.37 -12.37 12.37
CA VAL A 62 -3.20 -13.22 11.52
C VAL A 62 -2.93 -14.67 11.92
N ARG A 63 -3.96 -15.35 12.45
CA ARG A 63 -3.96 -16.80 12.70
C ARG A 63 -3.96 -17.59 11.40
#